data_AF-A0A6B2DN38-F1
#
_entry.id   AF-A0A6B2DN38-F1
#
_cell.length_a   1.000
_cell.length_b   1.000
_cell.length_c   1.000
_cell.angle_alpha   90.00
_cell.angle_beta   90.00
_cell.angle_gamma   90.00
#
_symmetry.space_group_name_H-M   'P 1'
#
loop_
_entity.id
_entity.type
_entity.pdbx_description
1 polymer ?
#
loop_
_entity_poly.entity_id
_entity_poly.type
_entity_poly.pdbx_seq_one_letter_code
_entity_poly.pdbx_strand_id
1 'polypeptide(L)' 'MTGTIAVLGLGEAGSELARDLAAAGAVVRAYDPAVTDAAAGVVVTGSEADAAEGADLVLSVNSASAA' A
#
# COMPACT_ATOMS: atom_id res chain seq x y z
N MET A 1 -2.65 -15.10 -3.68
CA MET A 1 -3.28 -14.75 -2.39
C MET A 1 -4.55 -13.97 -2.72
N THR A 2 -5.73 -14.30 -2.18
CA THR A 2 -6.97 -13.57 -2.47
C THR A 2 -7.33 -12.72 -1.25
N GLY A 3 -6.91 -11.46 -1.23
CA GLY A 3 -7.23 -10.52 -0.16
C GLY A 3 -6.86 -9.10 -0.59
N THR A 4 -7.56 -8.12 -0.01
CA THR A 4 -7.29 -6.69 -0.19
C THR A 4 -6.32 -6.24 0.90
N ILE A 5 -5.16 -5.72 0.51
CA ILE A 5 -4.12 -5.29 1.44
C ILE A 5 -3.87 -3.80 1.24
N ALA A 6 -3.97 -3.05 2.34
CA ALA A 6 -3.59 -1.65 2.38
C ALA A 6 -2.11 -1.52 2.72
N VAL A 7 -1.35 -0.72 1.96
CA VAL A 7 0.05 -0.38 2.26
C VAL A 7 0.16 1.13 2.49
N LEU A 8 0.49 1.52 3.72
CA LEU A 8 0.65 2.92 4.12
C LEU A 8 2.14 3.25 4.20
N GLY A 9 2.59 4.17 3.34
CA GLY A 9 3.99 4.47 3.10
C GLY A 9 4.54 3.71 1.89
N LEU A 10 5.00 4.45 0.88
CA LEU A 10 5.56 3.97 -0.38
C LEU A 10 7.00 4.47 -0.55
N GLY A 11 7.74 4.55 0.56
CA GLY A 11 9.20 4.60 0.51
C GLY A 11 9.81 3.33 -0.12
N GLU A 12 11.10 3.12 0.05
CA GLU A 12 11.81 1.97 -0.55
C GLU A 12 11.15 0.62 -0.20
N ALA A 13 11.00 0.34 1.10
CA ALA A 13 10.44 -0.93 1.55
C ALA A 13 8.95 -1.07 1.22
N GLY A 14 8.17 0.01 1.37
CA GLY A 14 6.73 0.00 1.09
C GLY A 14 6.42 -0.28 -0.37
N SER A 15 7.20 0.31 -1.28
CA SER A 15 7.05 0.11 -2.72
C SER A 15 7.39 -1.32 -3.16
N GLU A 16 8.47 -1.91 -2.63
CA GLU A 16 8.84 -3.30 -2.93
C GLU A 16 7.79 -4.28 -2.38
N LEU A 17 7.31 -4.08 -1.15
CA LEU A 17 6.23 -4.88 -0.58
C LEU A 17 4.95 -4.80 -1.40
N ALA A 18 4.52 -3.58 -1.78
CA ALA A 18 3.32 -3.38 -2.59
C ALA A 18 3.41 -4.08 -3.95
N ARG A 19 4.57 -4.00 -4.61
CA ARG A 19 4.85 -4.69 -5.87
C ARG A 19 4.76 -6.20 -5.73
N ASP A 20 5.42 -6.77 -4.73
CA ASP A 20 5.47 -8.23 -4.54
C ASP A 20 4.10 -8.80 -4.15
N LEU A 21 3.33 -8.08 -3.34
CA LEU A 21 1.95 -8.44 -2.99
C LEU A 21 1.05 -8.44 -4.23
N ALA A 22 1.16 -7.42 -5.09
CA ALA A 22 0.41 -7.36 -6.35
C ALA A 22 0.82 -8.50 -7.30
N ALA A 23 2.13 -8.80 -7.41
CA ALA A 23 2.63 -9.92 -8.19
C ALA A 23 2.17 -11.29 -7.67
N ALA A 24 1.94 -11.41 -6.35
CA ALA A 24 1.35 -12.59 -5.71
C ALA A 24 -0.19 -12.70 -5.88
N GLY A 25 -0.80 -11.74 -6.56
CA GLY A 25 -2.22 -11.70 -6.90
C GLY A 25 -3.13 -11.06 -5.84
N ALA A 26 -2.57 -10.37 -4.84
CA ALA A 26 -3.37 -9.58 -3.91
C ALA A 26 -3.93 -8.32 -4.58
N VAL A 27 -5.05 -7.81 -4.09
CA VAL A 27 -5.53 -6.47 -4.45
C VAL A 27 -4.81 -5.49 -3.54
N VAL A 28 -3.91 -4.68 -4.08
CA VAL A 28 -3.12 -3.73 -3.29
C VAL A 28 -3.67 -2.33 -3.43
N ARG A 29 -4.03 -1.73 -2.30
CA ARG A 29 -4.41 -0.31 -2.19
C ARG A 29 -3.31 0.37 -1.38
N ALA A 30 -2.77 1.48 -1.87
CA ALA A 30 -1.64 2.12 -1.22
C ALA A 30 -1.82 3.62 -1.10
N TYR A 31 -1.18 4.19 -0.09
CA TYR A 31 -1.14 5.63 0.11
C TYR A 31 0.24 6.06 0.61
N ASP A 32 0.76 7.13 0.00
CA ASP A 32 1.87 7.92 0.53
C ASP A 32 1.72 9.36 -0.01
N PRO A 33 1.77 10.39 0.84
CA PRO A 33 1.57 11.77 0.40
C PRO A 33 2.67 12.28 -0.55
N ALA A 34 3.84 11.65 -0.56
CA ALA A 34 4.97 12.01 -1.41
C ALA A 34 5.01 11.24 -2.73
N VAL A 35 4.11 10.26 -2.93
CA VAL A 35 4.13 9.38 -4.10
C VAL A 35 2.83 9.48 -4.88
N THR A 36 2.93 9.83 -6.15
CA THR A 36 1.78 9.94 -7.07
C THR A 36 1.63 8.73 -8.00
N ASP A 37 2.68 7.94 -8.16
CA ASP A 37 2.74 6.79 -9.06
C ASP A 37 3.24 5.54 -8.33
N ALA A 38 2.66 4.38 -8.60
CA ALA A 38 3.04 3.11 -7.99
C ALA A 38 3.30 2.02 -9.05
N ALA A 39 3.84 0.88 -8.60
CA ALA A 39 4.04 -0.28 -9.46
C ALA A 39 2.72 -0.77 -10.09
N ALA A 40 2.82 -1.40 -11.27
CA ALA A 40 1.67 -1.96 -11.95
C ALA A 40 0.91 -2.95 -11.03
N GLY A 41 -0.42 -2.80 -10.96
CA GLY A 41 -1.28 -3.61 -10.08
C GLY A 41 -1.48 -3.03 -8.68
N VAL A 42 -0.83 -1.92 -8.34
CA VAL A 42 -1.07 -1.17 -7.10
C VAL A 42 -2.00 0.01 -7.37
N VAL A 43 -3.07 0.13 -6.58
CA VAL A 43 -4.00 1.26 -6.64
C VAL A 43 -3.55 2.35 -5.66
N VAL A 44 -3.07 3.48 -6.17
CA VAL A 44 -2.80 4.66 -5.35
C VAL A 44 -4.12 5.32 -4.96
N THR A 45 -4.33 5.53 -3.66
CA THR A 45 -5.54 6.08 -3.07
C THR A 45 -5.33 7.51 -2.58
N GLY A 46 -6.41 8.20 -2.19
CA GLY A 46 -6.34 9.63 -1.82
C GLY A 46 -5.96 9.92 -0.36
N SER A 47 -6.01 8.92 0.51
CA SER A 47 -5.69 9.03 1.95
C SER A 47 -5.44 7.66 2.58
N GLU A 48 -4.89 7.63 3.79
CA GLU A 48 -4.73 6.39 4.57
C GLU A 48 -6.07 5.71 4.84
N ALA A 49 -7.10 6.50 5.18
CA ALA A 49 -8.44 5.99 5.43
C ALA A 49 -9.05 5.35 4.17
N ASP A 50 -8.84 5.99 3.02
CA ASP A 50 -9.24 5.44 1.74
C ASP A 50 -8.53 4.10 1.49
N ALA A 51 -7.20 4.03 1.61
CA ALA A 51 -6.44 2.77 1.45
C ALA A 51 -6.95 1.64 2.36
N ALA A 52 -7.24 1.94 3.63
CA ALA A 52 -7.63 0.97 4.65
C ALA A 52 -9.09 0.50 4.52
N GLU A 53 -9.96 1.24 3.84
CA GLU A 53 -11.38 0.91 3.72
C GLU A 53 -11.58 -0.50 3.14
N GLY A 54 -12.19 -1.39 3.90
CA GLY A 54 -12.45 -2.77 3.47
C GLY A 54 -11.20 -3.64 3.22
N ALA A 55 -10.02 -3.21 3.67
CA ALA A 55 -8.81 -4.03 3.60
C ALA A 55 -8.88 -5.18 4.64
N ASP A 56 -8.45 -6.38 4.23
CA ASP A 56 -8.30 -7.54 5.11
C ASP A 56 -7.08 -7.40 6.03
N LEU A 57 -6.09 -6.63 5.58
CA LEU A 57 -4.83 -6.35 6.28
C LEU A 57 -4.34 -4.94 5.93
N VAL A 58 -3.83 -4.22 6.94
CA VAL A 58 -3.12 -2.94 6.77
C VAL A 58 -1.66 -3.12 7.17
N LEU A 59 -0.75 -2.79 6.25
CA LEU A 59 0.69 -2.73 6.46
C LEU A 59 1.12 -1.27 6.55
N SER A 60 1.49 -0.84 7.75
CA SER A 60 2.11 0.46 7.96
C SER A 60 3.63 0.32 7.83
N VAL A 61 4.19 0.92 6.79
CA VAL A 61 5.62 0.87 6.43
C VAL A 61 6.23 2.26 6.52
N ASN A 62 5.84 3.00 7.55
CA ASN A 62 6.38 4.30 7.89
C ASN A 62 7.50 4.17 8.93
N SER A 63 8.36 5.19 8.99
CA SER A 63 9.25 5.38 10.13
C SER A 63 8.40 5.63 11.38
N ALA A 64 8.85 5.17 12.56
CA ALA A 64 8.12 5.40 13.81
C ALA A 64 7.85 6.90 14.13
N SER A 65 8.64 7.81 13.55
CA SER A 65 8.44 9.26 13.66
C SER A 65 7.32 9.82 12.78
N ALA A 66 6.79 9.02 11.85
CA ALA A 66 5.79 9.40 10.84
C ALA A 66 4.53 8.51 10.91
N ALA A 67 4.37 7.77 12.01
CA ALA A 67 3.29 6.82 12.24
C ALA A 67 2.16 7.39 13.10
#